data_AF-A0A062WZA6-F1
#
_entry.id   AF-A0A062WZA6-F1
#
_cell.length_a   1.000
_cell.length_b   1.000
_cell.length_c   1.000
_cell.angle_alpha   90.00
_cell.angle_beta   90.00
_cell.angle_gamma   90.00
#
_symmetry.space_group_name_H-M   'P 1'
#
loop_
_entity.id
_entity.type
_entity.pdbx_description
1 polymer ?
#
loop_
_entity_poly.entity_id
_entity_poly.type
_entity_poly.pdbx_seq_one_letter_code
_entity_poly.pdbx_strand_id
1 'polypeptide(L)' 'MGELRNGLLVRGSDALVAVGGSWGTLSEISFALRTGKTVIGLDTWAVDTRDSSLPTVIPVQDVDDVVPLLPAHLNDAGPR' A
#
# COMPACT_ATOMS: atom_id res chain seq x y z
N MET A 1 -15.86 -4.92 -12.86
CA MET A 1 -14.89 -5.77 -13.58
C MET A 1 -13.47 -5.17 -13.65
N GLY A 2 -13.04 -4.36 -12.66
CA GLY A 2 -11.62 -3.97 -12.47
C GLY A 2 -10.98 -4.62 -11.22
N GLU A 3 -11.81 -5.14 -10.32
CA GLU A 3 -11.45 -5.62 -8.98
C GLU A 3 -10.53 -6.84 -8.98
N LEU A 4 -10.68 -7.76 -9.95
CA LEU A 4 -9.82 -8.95 -10.08
C LEU A 4 -8.41 -8.59 -10.57
N ARG A 5 -8.27 -7.51 -11.36
CA ARG A 5 -6.97 -7.06 -11.88
C ARG A 5 -6.17 -6.32 -10.80
N ASN A 6 -6.87 -5.55 -9.96
CA ASN A 6 -6.28 -4.82 -8.85
C ASN A 6 -5.74 -5.78 -7.76
N GLY A 7 -6.46 -6.89 -7.51
CA GLY A 7 -6.00 -7.92 -6.56
C GLY A 7 -4.73 -8.67 -6.99
N LEU A 8 -4.50 -8.84 -8.29
CA LEU A 8 -3.26 -9.46 -8.81
C LEU A 8 -2.04 -8.56 -8.61
N LEU A 9 -2.21 -7.26 -8.78
CA LEU A 9 -1.14 -6.26 -8.63
C LEU A 9 -0.63 -6.22 -7.18
N VAL A 10 -1.55 -6.23 -6.21
CA VAL A 10 -1.20 -6.26 -4.78
C VAL A 10 -0.51 -7.57 -4.38
N ARG A 11 -0.98 -8.72 -4.91
CA ARG A 11 -0.42 -10.04 -4.54
C ARG A 11 1.01 -10.26 -5.05
N GLY A 12 1.37 -9.64 -6.17
CA GLY A 12 2.73 -9.73 -6.73
C GLY A 12 3.72 -8.73 -6.15
N SER A 13 3.28 -7.83 -5.27
CA SER A 13 4.10 -6.72 -4.77
C SER A 13 4.49 -6.92 -3.31
N ASP A 14 5.70 -6.51 -2.94
CA ASP A 14 6.17 -6.51 -1.55
C ASP A 14 5.63 -5.30 -0.77
N ALA A 15 5.56 -4.15 -1.44
CA ALA A 15 4.96 -2.91 -0.95
C ALA A 15 4.29 -2.14 -2.11
N LEU A 16 3.42 -1.19 -1.78
CA LEU A 16 2.74 -0.33 -2.75
C LEU A 16 3.09 1.14 -2.51
N VAL A 17 3.15 1.91 -3.60
CA VAL A 17 3.18 3.38 -3.55
C VAL A 17 1.87 3.87 -4.16
N ALA A 18 1.02 4.48 -3.36
CA ALA A 18 -0.24 5.06 -3.79
C ALA A 18 -0.07 6.55 -4.09
N VAL A 19 -0.42 6.96 -5.31
CA VAL A 19 -0.30 8.34 -5.79
C VAL A 19 -1.67 8.85 -6.23
N GLY A 20 -2.08 10.02 -5.72
CA GLY A 20 -3.36 10.63 -6.05
C GLY A 20 -4.57 9.96 -5.37
N GLY A 21 -5.74 10.59 -5.43
CA GLY A 21 -6.91 10.26 -4.61
C GLY A 21 -8.13 9.70 -5.36
N SER A 22 -7.97 8.85 -6.39
CA SER A 22 -9.14 8.28 -7.07
C SER A 22 -9.84 7.18 -6.24
N TRP A 23 -11.09 6.85 -6.58
CA TRP A 23 -11.81 5.70 -5.98
C TRP A 23 -11.12 4.36 -6.26
N GLY A 24 -10.50 4.23 -7.44
CA GLY A 24 -9.70 3.04 -7.79
C GLY A 24 -8.50 2.89 -6.86
N THR A 25 -7.80 4.00 -6.61
CA THR A 25 -6.66 4.06 -5.69
C THR A 25 -7.07 3.66 -4.26
N LEU A 26 -8.21 4.15 -3.76
CA LEU A 26 -8.70 3.77 -2.44
C LEU A 26 -9.01 2.26 -2.32
N SER A 27 -9.57 1.67 -3.38
CA SER A 27 -9.87 0.23 -3.42
C SER A 27 -8.58 -0.61 -3.35
N GLU A 28 -7.54 -0.20 -4.08
CA GLU A 28 -6.22 -0.84 -4.06
C GLU A 28 -5.51 -0.69 -2.70
N ILE A 29 -5.54 0.51 -2.10
CA ILE A 29 -5.03 0.76 -0.74
C ILE A 29 -5.72 -0.17 0.26
N SER A 30 -7.05 -0.21 0.23
CA SER A 30 -7.84 -1.02 1.16
C SER A 30 -7.51 -2.51 1.05
N PHE A 31 -7.29 -3.01 -0.17
CA PHE A 31 -6.93 -4.40 -0.40
C PHE A 31 -5.50 -4.72 0.06
N ALA A 32 -4.55 -3.81 -0.16
CA ALA A 32 -3.17 -3.95 0.34
C ALA A 32 -3.11 -4.03 1.86
N LEU A 33 -3.76 -3.09 2.57
CA LEU A 33 -3.74 -3.09 4.05
C LEU A 33 -4.37 -4.36 4.62
N ARG A 34 -5.51 -4.82 4.05
CA ARG A 34 -6.17 -6.07 4.44
C ARG A 34 -5.33 -7.33 4.19
N THR A 35 -4.34 -7.26 3.30
CA THR A 35 -3.44 -8.38 3.00
C THR A 35 -2.08 -8.24 3.70
N GLY A 36 -1.97 -7.31 4.65
CA GLY A 36 -0.75 -7.08 5.43
C GLY A 36 0.36 -6.38 4.65
N LYS A 37 0.04 -5.77 3.51
CA LYS A 37 1.01 -5.07 2.67
C LYS A 37 1.15 -3.63 3.11
N THR A 38 2.39 -3.15 3.16
CA THR A 38 2.71 -1.75 3.43
C THR A 38 2.33 -0.89 2.24
N VAL A 39 1.75 0.27 2.52
CA VAL A 39 1.39 1.28 1.52
C VAL A 39 2.08 2.59 1.89
N ILE A 40 2.88 3.13 0.98
CA ILE A 40 3.45 4.48 1.06
C ILE A 40 2.53 5.40 0.25
N GLY A 41 2.04 6.48 0.86
CA GLY A 41 1.05 7.37 0.25
C GLY A 41 1.62 8.75 -0.09
N LEU A 42 1.63 9.10 -1.38
CA LEU A 42 2.00 10.42 -1.90
C LEU A 42 0.75 11.12 -2.44
N ASP A 43 0.34 12.22 -1.80
CA ASP A 43 -0.86 12.98 -2.17
C ASP A 43 -2.10 12.08 -2.40
N THR A 44 -2.38 11.19 -1.44
CA THR A 44 -3.42 10.17 -1.54
C THR A 44 -4.26 10.04 -0.26
N TRP A 45 -5.14 9.05 -0.22
CA TRP A 45 -6.03 8.77 0.90
C TRP A 45 -5.27 8.40 2.18
N ALA A 46 -5.66 9.03 3.29
CA ALA A 46 -5.40 8.51 4.63
C ALA A 46 -6.48 7.48 4.97
N VAL A 47 -6.07 6.28 5.40
CA VAL A 47 -6.99 5.19 5.72
C VAL A 47 -6.73 4.72 7.14
N ASP A 48 -7.77 4.75 7.97
CA ASP A 48 -7.79 4.14 9.30
C ASP A 48 -8.46 2.76 9.20
N THR A 49 -7.69 1.71 9.49
CA THR A 49 -8.16 0.31 9.45
C THR A 49 -9.05 -0.04 10.63
N ARG A 50 -9.03 0.75 11.72
CA ARG A 50 -9.60 0.42 13.05
C ARG A 50 -9.11 -0.90 13.64
N ASP A 51 -8.07 -1.47 13.06
CA ASP A 51 -7.41 -2.70 13.49
C ASP A 51 -5.92 -2.40 13.59
N SER A 52 -5.43 -2.27 14.82
CA SER A 52 -4.04 -1.93 15.11
C SER A 52 -3.06 -3.05 14.76
N SER A 53 -3.54 -4.25 14.42
CA SER A 53 -2.71 -5.35 13.91
C SER A 53 -2.41 -5.25 12.42
N LEU A 54 -3.17 -4.43 11.68
CA LEU A 54 -2.97 -4.19 10.27
C LEU A 54 -2.01 -3.02 10.03
N PRO A 55 -1.25 -3.04 8.92
CA PRO A 55 -0.46 -1.88 8.52
C PRO A 55 -1.37 -0.67 8.24
N THR A 56 -0.76 0.51 8.27
CA THR A 56 -1.39 1.78 7.86
C THR A 56 -0.70 2.33 6.62
N VAL A 57 -1.28 3.37 6.02
CA VAL A 57 -0.63 4.16 4.97
C VAL A 57 0.45 5.02 5.61
N ILE A 58 1.69 4.91 5.13
CA ILE A 58 2.81 5.77 5.52
C ILE A 58 2.77 7.01 4.62
N PRO A 59 2.36 8.19 5.12
CA PRO A 59 2.28 9.39 4.29
C PRO A 59 3.68 9.93 3.99
N VAL A 60 3.92 10.34 2.75
CA VAL A 60 5.12 11.05 2.29
C VAL A 60 4.74 12.35 1.59
N GLN A 61 5.66 13.31 1.55
CA GLN A 61 5.43 14.61 0.92
C GLN A 61 6.10 14.71 -0.45
N ASP A 62 7.22 14.00 -0.65
CA ASP A 62 7.95 13.99 -1.92
C ASP A 62 8.31 12.57 -2.39
N VAL A 63 8.63 12.43 -3.67
CA VAL A 63 9.12 11.19 -4.27
C VAL A 63 10.45 10.77 -3.65
N ASP A 64 11.29 11.73 -3.27
CA ASP A 64 12.58 11.47 -2.61
C ASP A 64 12.41 10.78 -1.24
N ASP A 65 11.26 10.93 -0.59
CA ASP A 65 10.93 10.25 0.67
C ASP A 65 10.52 8.78 0.47
N VAL A 66 10.12 8.39 -0.75
CA VAL A 66 9.62 7.03 -1.04
C VAL A 66 10.77 6.03 -1.03
N VAL A 67 11.85 6.34 -1.74
CA VAL A 67 12.96 5.39 -1.97
C VAL A 67 13.62 4.92 -0.67
N PRO A 68 13.89 5.78 0.34
CA PRO A 68 14.47 5.34 1.61
C PRO A 68 13.58 4.38 2.41
N LEU A 69 12.26 4.41 2.21
CA LEU A 69 11.30 3.56 2.93
C LEU A 69 11.21 2.15 2.34
N LEU A 70 11.42 2.01 1.02
CA LEU A 70 11.26 0.73 0.34
C LEU A 70 12.13 -0.41 0.91
N PRO A 71 13.44 -0.23 1.21
CA PRO A 71 14.29 -1.32 1.70
C PRO A 71 13.78 -2.01 2.97
N ALA A 72 13.13 -1.28 3.87
CA ALA A 72 12.53 -1.82 5.10
C ALA A 72 11.33 -2.74 4.81
N HIS A 73 10.73 -2.63 3.63
CA HIS A 73 9.50 -3.32 3.25
C HIS A 73 9.69 -4.23 2.02
N LEU A 74 10.87 -4.23 1.41
CA LEU A 74 11.18 -5.01 0.21
C LEU A 74 11.58 -6.47 0.48
N ASN A 75 11.59 -6.95 1.73
CA ASN A 75 12.00 -8.34 2.03
C ASN A 75 11.35 -8.98 3.28
N ASP A 76 10.19 -8.51 3.74
CA ASP A 76 9.50 -9.12 4.89
C ASP A 76 8.51 -10.26 4.50
N ALA A 77 8.71 -10.82 3.31
CA ALA A 77 8.05 -12.07 2.92
C ALA A 77 8.68 -13.24 3.68
N GLY A 78 8.23 -13.47 4.92
CA GLY A 78 8.41 -14.73 5.64
C GLY A 78 7.98 -15.94 4.77
N PRO A 79 8.47 -17.16 5.10
CA PRO A 79 8.45 -18.31 4.19
C PRO A 79 7.03 -18.64 3.71
N ARG A 80 6.91 -18.84 2.40
CA ARG A 80 5.67 -19.20 1.69
C ARG A 80 5.11 -20.55 2.14
#